data_AF-A0A8T3ZSM4-F1
#
_entry.id   AF-A0A8T3ZSM4-F1
#
_cell.length_a   1.000
_cell.length_b   1.000
_cell.length_c   1.000
_cell.angle_alpha   90.00
_cell.angle_beta   90.00
_cell.angle_gamma   90.00
#
_symmetry.space_group_name_H-M   'P 1'
#
loop_
_entity.id
_entity.type
_entity.pdbx_description
1 polymer ?
#
loop_
_entity_poly.entity_id
_entity_poly.type
_entity_poly.pdbx_seq_one_letter_code
_entity_poly.pdbx_strand_id
1 'polypeptide(L)'
;MEKADGGDDCRKNVTARLSNGPQLAVFNGHGSEDEVCGHKDEVVIDSSNAGLLQGTVSFIRACGCLNGIGRSAVKKGAKAVVGYRGDFWIPRVNEFAATPLRDPSAKPVLEASNAVAYRLLKGARVKDAVEASKARANNAIRQMLTRVEPYDSPALRALVNNNLLIDFEGDQNAVASIG
;
A
#
# COMPACT_ATOMS: atom_id res chain seq x y z
N MET A 1 -4.28 -24.83 -8.78
CA MET A 1 -4.16 -23.37 -8.89
C MET A 1 -5.39 -22.82 -8.21
N GLU A 2 -5.27 -22.55 -6.92
CA GLU A 2 -6.38 -22.08 -6.09
C GLU A 2 -6.82 -20.72 -6.65
N LYS A 3 -8.12 -20.56 -6.90
CA LYS A 3 -8.67 -19.29 -7.33
C LYS A 3 -8.41 -18.32 -6.18
N ALA A 4 -7.91 -17.12 -6.49
CA ALA A 4 -8.01 -16.02 -5.56
C ALA A 4 -9.49 -15.65 -5.51
N ASP A 5 -10.22 -16.34 -4.63
CA ASP A 5 -11.59 -16.01 -4.29
C ASP A 5 -11.57 -14.52 -3.95
N GLY A 6 -12.48 -13.73 -4.53
CA GLY A 6 -12.77 -12.40 -4.01
C GLY A 6 -13.34 -12.58 -2.61
N GLY A 7 -12.45 -12.77 -1.63
CA GLY A 7 -12.78 -13.18 -0.28
C GLY A 7 -13.58 -12.10 0.40
N ASP A 8 -14.51 -12.53 1.23
CA ASP A 8 -15.14 -11.69 2.24
C ASP A 8 -14.05 -11.26 3.24
N ASP A 9 -13.26 -10.25 2.88
CA ASP A 9 -12.19 -9.68 3.71
C ASP A 9 -12.80 -8.85 4.85
N CYS A 10 -13.63 -9.51 5.65
CA CYS A 10 -14.17 -9.04 6.90
C CYS A 10 -13.14 -9.21 8.02
N ARG A 11 -13.37 -8.55 9.16
CA ARG A 11 -12.43 -8.54 10.29
C ARG A 11 -12.07 -9.95 10.75
N LYS A 12 -13.04 -10.87 10.76
CA LYS A 12 -12.84 -12.26 11.18
C LYS A 12 -11.80 -12.98 10.33
N ASN A 13 -11.92 -12.87 9.01
CA ASN A 13 -11.03 -13.56 8.06
C ASN A 13 -9.64 -12.94 8.06
N VAL A 14 -9.54 -11.61 8.13
CA VAL A 14 -8.24 -10.93 8.29
C VAL A 14 -7.55 -11.34 9.59
N THR A 15 -8.28 -11.34 10.71
CA THR A 15 -7.75 -11.80 12.01
C THR A 15 -7.23 -13.23 11.92
N ALA A 16 -8.01 -14.16 11.35
CA ALA A 16 -7.60 -15.55 11.20
C ALA A 16 -6.30 -15.71 10.38
N ARG A 17 -6.14 -14.96 9.28
CA ARG A 17 -4.93 -14.99 8.46
C ARG A 17 -3.71 -14.40 9.16
N LEU A 18 -3.88 -13.31 9.90
CA LEU A 18 -2.79 -12.68 10.66
C LEU A 18 -2.35 -13.52 11.86
N SER A 19 -3.27 -14.23 12.52
CA SER A 19 -2.96 -15.15 13.61
C SER A 19 -2.06 -16.31 13.22
N ASN A 20 -1.95 -16.63 11.92
CA ASN A 20 -0.99 -17.62 11.41
C ASN A 20 0.46 -17.10 11.36
N GLY A 21 0.72 -15.85 11.77
CA GLY A 21 2.05 -15.26 11.83
C GLY A 21 2.72 -15.01 10.47
N PRO A 22 2.03 -14.43 9.47
CA PRO A 22 2.62 -14.17 8.17
C PRO A 22 3.80 -13.20 8.29
N GLN A 23 4.86 -13.40 7.52
CA GLN A 23 6.01 -12.48 7.53
C GLN A 23 5.75 -11.20 6.72
N LEU A 24 4.81 -11.26 5.76
CA LEU A 24 4.37 -10.14 4.94
C LEU A 24 2.85 -10.04 4.98
N ALA A 25 2.32 -8.85 5.26
CA ALA A 25 0.91 -8.54 5.08
C ALA A 25 0.75 -7.37 4.11
N VAL A 26 -0.17 -7.50 3.14
CA VAL A 26 -0.45 -6.44 2.17
C VAL A 26 -1.94 -6.11 2.23
N PHE A 27 -2.23 -4.85 2.54
CA PHE A 27 -3.58 -4.30 2.58
C PHE A 27 -3.77 -3.30 1.46
N ASN A 28 -4.92 -3.37 0.81
CA ASN A 28 -5.31 -2.47 -0.25
C ASN A 28 -6.79 -2.17 -0.11
N GLY A 29 -7.10 -0.92 0.19
CA GLY A 29 -8.47 -0.48 0.38
C GLY A 29 -8.54 0.94 0.89
N HIS A 30 -9.70 1.30 1.40
CA HIS A 30 -9.90 2.55 2.11
C HIS A 30 -9.30 2.47 3.51
N GLY A 31 -9.19 3.62 4.15
CA GLY A 31 -8.74 3.74 5.52
C GLY A 31 -8.49 5.20 5.88
N SER A 32 -8.01 5.38 7.09
CA SER A 32 -7.66 6.66 7.69
C SER A 32 -6.47 6.47 8.63
N GLU A 33 -6.22 7.47 9.47
CA GLU A 33 -5.24 7.33 10.56
C GLU A 33 -5.65 6.25 11.57
N ASP A 34 -6.96 6.02 11.73
CA ASP A 34 -7.54 5.18 12.79
C ASP A 34 -7.97 3.79 12.33
N GLU A 35 -8.06 3.55 11.02
CA GLU A 35 -8.59 2.31 10.46
C GLU A 35 -8.04 1.94 9.09
N VAL A 36 -8.01 0.64 8.81
CA VAL A 36 -7.83 0.05 7.48
C VAL A 36 -9.06 -0.79 7.19
N CYS A 37 -9.65 -0.58 6.02
CA CYS A 37 -10.87 -1.24 5.61
C CYS A 37 -10.61 -2.38 4.63
N GLY A 38 -11.43 -3.42 4.71
CA GLY A 38 -11.45 -4.57 3.82
C GLY A 38 -12.62 -4.50 2.85
N HIS A 39 -13.34 -5.61 2.70
CA HIS A 39 -14.47 -5.68 1.77
C HIS A 39 -15.62 -4.77 2.21
N LYS A 40 -16.23 -4.03 1.26
CA LYS A 40 -17.35 -3.09 1.51
C LYS A 40 -17.08 -2.08 2.64
N ASP A 41 -15.84 -1.63 2.73
CA ASP A 41 -15.39 -0.66 3.74
C ASP A 41 -15.54 -1.13 5.20
N GLU A 42 -15.64 -2.44 5.44
CA GLU A 42 -15.60 -2.98 6.80
C GLU A 42 -14.22 -2.78 7.43
N VAL A 43 -14.15 -2.22 8.64
CA VAL A 43 -12.89 -2.02 9.36
C VAL A 43 -12.27 -3.35 9.78
N VAL A 44 -11.11 -3.67 9.22
CA VAL A 44 -10.38 -4.92 9.51
C VAL A 44 -9.22 -4.73 10.48
N ILE A 45 -8.54 -3.58 10.43
CA ILE A 45 -7.49 -3.20 11.37
C ILE A 45 -7.80 -1.82 11.92
N ASP A 46 -7.71 -1.67 13.23
CA ASP A 46 -7.84 -0.41 13.95
C ASP A 46 -6.82 -0.34 15.09
N SER A 47 -6.83 0.75 15.86
CA SER A 47 -5.92 0.93 16.99
C SER A 47 -6.06 -0.15 18.07
N SER A 48 -7.22 -0.79 18.23
CA SER A 48 -7.47 -1.85 19.23
C SER A 48 -6.76 -3.14 18.85
N ASN A 49 -6.76 -3.52 17.56
CA ASN A 49 -6.25 -4.79 17.08
C ASN A 49 -4.96 -4.71 16.26
N ALA A 50 -4.32 -3.53 16.13
CA ALA A 50 -3.04 -3.36 15.42
C ALA A 50 -1.91 -4.32 15.86
N GLY A 51 -2.00 -4.93 17.05
CA GLY A 51 -1.07 -5.98 17.50
C GLY A 51 -1.13 -7.27 16.69
N LEU A 52 -2.17 -7.49 15.88
CA LEU A 52 -2.24 -8.59 14.92
C LEU A 52 -1.11 -8.53 13.86
N LEU A 53 -0.47 -7.36 13.69
CA LEU A 53 0.67 -7.16 12.79
C LEU A 53 2.03 -7.46 13.46
N GLN A 54 2.04 -8.01 14.67
CA GLN A 54 3.28 -8.37 15.37
C GLN A 54 4.17 -9.30 14.52
N GLY A 55 5.47 -9.00 14.46
CA GLY A 55 6.47 -9.78 13.73
C GLY A 55 6.39 -9.64 12.20
N THR A 56 5.40 -8.92 11.67
CA THR A 56 5.19 -8.73 10.23
C THR A 56 5.97 -7.54 9.67
N VAL A 57 6.32 -7.62 8.39
CA VAL A 57 6.50 -6.42 7.56
C VAL A 57 5.16 -6.20 6.84
N SER A 58 4.55 -5.04 7.03
CA SER A 58 3.24 -4.74 6.44
C SER A 58 3.34 -3.65 5.38
N PHE A 59 2.60 -3.78 4.28
CA PHE A 59 2.34 -2.68 3.35
C PHE A 59 0.84 -2.37 3.34
N ILE A 60 0.49 -1.14 3.75
CA ILE A 60 -0.90 -0.68 3.84
C ILE A 60 -1.11 0.43 2.81
N ARG A 61 -1.75 0.10 1.70
CA ARG A 61 -2.20 1.08 0.71
C ARG A 61 -3.58 1.60 1.12
N ALA A 62 -3.57 2.55 2.05
CA ALA A 62 -4.73 3.30 2.53
C ALA A 62 -4.29 4.70 2.98
N CYS A 63 -5.24 5.64 3.05
CA CYS A 63 -4.97 7.04 3.41
C CYS A 63 -4.52 7.17 4.87
N GLY A 64 -3.51 7.99 5.13
CA GLY A 64 -3.11 8.41 6.49
C GLY A 64 -2.62 7.30 7.42
N CYS A 65 -2.51 6.06 6.94
CA CYS A 65 -2.33 4.89 7.79
C CYS A 65 -1.05 4.94 8.64
N LEU A 66 0.00 5.66 8.20
CA LEU A 66 1.23 5.80 8.98
C LEU A 66 1.10 6.73 10.19
N ASN A 67 0.12 7.64 10.22
CA ASN A 67 -0.03 8.61 11.30
C ASN A 67 -0.63 8.00 12.57
N GLY A 68 -1.45 6.94 12.44
CA GLY A 68 -2.02 6.20 13.57
C GLY A 68 -1.69 4.70 13.52
N ILE A 69 -2.35 3.93 12.65
CA ILE A 69 -2.20 2.46 12.57
C ILE A 69 -0.76 1.99 12.45
N GLY A 70 0.04 2.58 11.55
CA GLY A 70 1.44 2.20 11.34
C GLY A 70 2.28 2.34 12.61
N ARG A 71 2.17 3.48 13.29
CA ARG A 71 2.84 3.73 14.59
C ARG A 71 2.34 2.77 15.67
N SER A 72 1.04 2.53 15.74
CA SER A 72 0.42 1.62 16.72
C SER A 72 0.93 0.18 16.51
N ALA A 73 0.94 -0.29 15.27
CA ALA A 73 1.42 -1.62 14.91
C ALA A 73 2.90 -1.83 15.27
N VAL A 74 3.77 -0.87 14.96
CA VAL A 74 5.19 -0.92 15.33
C VAL A 74 5.38 -0.94 16.84
N LYS A 75 4.66 -0.08 17.59
CA LYS A 75 4.67 -0.10 19.06
C LYS A 75 4.20 -1.45 19.63
N LYS A 76 3.32 -2.15 18.92
CA LYS A 76 2.81 -3.49 19.28
C LYS A 76 3.62 -4.64 18.67
N GLY A 77 4.79 -4.36 18.09
CA GLY A 77 5.76 -5.37 17.70
C GLY A 77 5.75 -5.76 16.22
N ALA A 78 5.09 -5.02 15.33
CA ALA A 78 5.36 -5.13 13.89
C ALA A 78 6.83 -4.77 13.60
N LYS A 79 7.48 -5.49 12.67
CA LYS A 79 8.88 -5.20 12.29
C LYS A 79 8.97 -3.84 11.59
N ALA A 80 8.05 -3.62 10.65
CA ALA A 80 7.89 -2.36 9.94
C ALA A 80 6.52 -2.28 9.27
N VAL A 81 6.06 -1.05 9.02
CA VAL A 81 4.86 -0.76 8.24
C VAL A 81 5.19 0.27 7.16
N VAL A 82 4.97 -0.07 5.90
CA VAL A 82 5.02 0.83 4.75
C VAL A 82 3.62 1.32 4.43
N GLY A 83 3.47 2.59 4.11
CA GLY A 83 2.16 3.18 3.83
C GLY A 83 2.25 4.64 3.44
N TYR A 84 1.19 5.40 3.70
CA TYR A 84 1.09 6.81 3.36
C TYR A 84 0.84 7.66 4.60
N ARG A 85 1.51 8.83 4.68
CA ARG A 85 1.30 9.84 5.74
C ARG A 85 0.09 10.76 5.51
N GLY A 86 -0.61 10.59 4.40
CA GLY A 86 -1.79 11.38 4.04
C GLY A 86 -2.61 10.65 2.99
N ASP A 87 -3.44 11.38 2.27
CA ASP A 87 -4.35 10.78 1.28
C ASP A 87 -3.58 10.10 0.15
N PHE A 88 -3.90 8.83 -0.07
CA PHE A 88 -3.47 8.10 -1.26
C PHE A 88 -4.54 8.22 -2.33
N TRP A 89 -4.18 8.77 -3.48
CA TRP A 89 -5.13 9.01 -4.57
C TRP A 89 -4.70 8.27 -5.84
N ILE A 90 -5.65 7.59 -6.48
CA ILE A 90 -5.53 7.09 -7.85
C ILE A 90 -6.58 7.80 -8.74
N PRO A 91 -6.18 8.49 -9.82
CA PRO A 91 -7.16 8.99 -10.78
C PRO A 91 -7.74 7.82 -11.56
N ARG A 92 -8.98 7.97 -12.02
CA ARG A 92 -9.69 6.92 -12.74
C ARG A 92 -10.50 7.53 -13.88
N VAL A 93 -10.43 6.90 -15.04
CA VAL A 93 -11.38 7.07 -16.13
C VAL A 93 -12.42 5.95 -16.03
N ASN A 94 -13.70 6.31 -16.09
CA ASN A 94 -14.81 5.37 -15.84
C ASN A 94 -14.77 4.11 -16.73
N GLU A 95 -14.30 4.24 -17.98
CA GLU A 95 -14.13 3.12 -18.92
C GLU A 95 -13.23 2.01 -18.37
N PHE A 96 -12.20 2.37 -17.60
CA PHE A 96 -11.21 1.43 -17.06
C PHE A 96 -11.50 1.03 -15.62
N ALA A 97 -12.72 1.28 -15.12
CA ALA A 97 -13.07 1.04 -13.73
C ALA A 97 -12.70 -0.38 -13.25
N ALA A 98 -13.04 -1.40 -14.03
CA ALA A 98 -12.74 -2.80 -13.72
C ALA A 98 -11.31 -3.23 -14.11
N THR A 99 -10.56 -2.41 -14.85
CA THR A 99 -9.23 -2.74 -15.37
C THR A 99 -8.24 -1.59 -15.21
N PRO A 100 -7.95 -1.14 -13.97
CA PRO A 100 -7.22 0.11 -13.74
C PRO A 100 -5.75 0.07 -14.20
N LEU A 101 -5.16 -1.10 -14.43
CA LEU A 101 -3.84 -1.22 -15.06
C LEU A 101 -3.85 -0.96 -16.58
N ARG A 102 -5.03 -0.90 -17.21
CA ARG A 102 -5.23 -0.45 -18.59
C ARG A 102 -5.56 1.04 -18.68
N ASP A 103 -5.91 1.67 -17.56
CA ASP A 103 -6.19 3.11 -17.48
C ASP A 103 -4.88 3.90 -17.62
N PRO A 104 -4.72 4.74 -18.65
CA PRO A 104 -3.50 5.53 -18.82
C PRO A 104 -3.24 6.51 -17.66
N SER A 105 -4.28 6.93 -16.94
CA SER A 105 -4.16 7.82 -15.77
C SER A 105 -3.82 7.05 -14.49
N ALA A 106 -4.43 5.89 -14.27
CA ALA A 106 -4.26 5.11 -13.04
C ALA A 106 -3.01 4.22 -13.05
N LYS A 107 -2.67 3.66 -14.22
CA LYS A 107 -1.56 2.72 -14.41
C LYS A 107 -0.24 3.21 -13.82
N PRO A 108 0.30 4.40 -14.14
CA PRO A 108 1.60 4.82 -13.61
C PRO A 108 1.59 4.97 -12.09
N VAL A 109 0.47 5.43 -11.51
CA VAL A 109 0.28 5.54 -10.06
C VAL A 109 0.29 4.15 -9.40
N LEU A 110 -0.45 3.20 -9.98
CA LEU A 110 -0.52 1.83 -9.50
C LEU A 110 0.81 1.09 -9.67
N GLU A 111 1.54 1.29 -10.76
CA GLU A 111 2.84 0.67 -10.99
C GLU A 111 3.92 1.16 -10.02
N ALA A 112 3.88 2.43 -9.62
CA ALA A 112 4.71 2.97 -8.55
C ALA A 112 4.33 2.35 -7.20
N SER A 113 3.06 2.44 -6.81
CA SER A 113 2.55 1.89 -5.54
C SER A 113 2.79 0.38 -5.39
N ASN A 114 2.50 -0.40 -6.43
CA ASN A 114 2.69 -1.86 -6.44
C ASN A 114 4.17 -2.25 -6.34
N ALA A 115 5.11 -1.36 -6.69
CA ALA A 115 6.54 -1.66 -6.58
C ALA A 115 6.94 -1.98 -5.14
N VAL A 116 6.28 -1.38 -4.14
CA VAL A 116 6.49 -1.73 -2.72
C VAL A 116 6.17 -3.20 -2.48
N ALA A 117 4.92 -3.61 -2.75
CA ALA A 117 4.47 -4.98 -2.53
C ALA A 117 5.37 -5.99 -3.24
N TYR A 118 5.69 -5.73 -4.51
CA TYR A 118 6.58 -6.61 -5.29
C TYR A 118 8.00 -6.71 -4.73
N ARG A 119 8.56 -5.62 -4.20
CA ARG A 119 9.91 -5.61 -3.63
C ARG A 119 9.94 -6.33 -2.28
N LEU A 120 8.97 -6.06 -1.41
CA LEU A 120 8.84 -6.75 -0.12
C LEU A 120 8.63 -8.26 -0.31
N LEU A 121 7.77 -8.64 -1.27
CA LEU A 121 7.57 -10.05 -1.66
C LEU A 121 8.83 -10.70 -2.24
N LYS A 122 9.84 -9.94 -2.65
CA LYS A 122 11.13 -10.47 -3.12
C LYS A 122 12.22 -10.43 -2.03
N GLY A 123 11.85 -10.19 -0.78
CA GLY A 123 12.79 -10.11 0.33
C GLY A 123 13.65 -8.83 0.33
N ALA A 124 13.21 -7.75 -0.34
CA ALA A 124 13.89 -6.48 -0.24
C ALA A 124 13.72 -5.88 1.17
N ARG A 125 14.69 -5.05 1.59
CA ARG A 125 14.53 -4.23 2.79
C ARG A 125 13.40 -3.22 2.58
N VAL A 126 12.76 -2.84 3.68
CA VAL A 126 11.69 -1.82 3.70
C VAL A 126 12.11 -0.53 2.98
N LYS A 127 13.29 0.02 3.29
CA LYS A 127 13.75 1.25 2.62
C LYS A 127 13.91 1.08 1.10
N ASP A 128 14.43 -0.06 0.65
CA ASP A 128 14.67 -0.32 -0.77
C ASP A 128 13.33 -0.45 -1.53
N ALA A 129 12.29 -0.98 -0.85
CA ALA A 129 10.94 -1.07 -1.41
C ALA A 129 10.30 0.32 -1.58
N VAL A 130 10.45 1.21 -0.59
CA VAL A 130 9.97 2.60 -0.66
C VAL A 130 10.74 3.39 -1.72
N GLU A 131 12.06 3.27 -1.76
CA GLU A 131 12.91 3.90 -2.78
C GLU A 131 12.55 3.44 -4.19
N ALA A 132 12.25 2.15 -4.38
CA ALA A 132 11.81 1.64 -5.68
C ALA A 132 10.47 2.22 -6.14
N SER A 133 9.51 2.40 -5.21
CA SER A 133 8.24 3.09 -5.49
C SER A 133 8.49 4.54 -5.91
N LYS A 134 9.29 5.28 -5.12
CA LYS A 134 9.65 6.67 -5.42
C LYS A 134 10.39 6.82 -6.73
N ALA A 135 11.32 5.92 -7.04
CA ALA A 135 12.05 5.91 -8.30
C ALA A 135 11.12 5.70 -9.51
N ARG A 136 10.13 4.81 -9.40
CA ARG A 136 9.12 4.62 -10.45
C ARG A 136 8.23 5.83 -10.61
N ALA A 137 7.74 6.41 -9.51
CA ALA A 137 6.93 7.62 -9.56
C ALA A 137 7.70 8.78 -10.20
N ASN A 138 8.95 9.01 -9.79
CA ASN A 138 9.81 10.05 -10.35
C ASN A 138 10.09 9.85 -11.84
N ASN A 139 10.22 8.60 -12.32
CA ASN A 139 10.37 8.33 -13.75
C ASN A 139 9.10 8.70 -14.52
N ALA A 140 7.93 8.27 -14.04
CA ALA A 140 6.64 8.61 -14.66
C ALA A 140 6.39 10.13 -14.67
N ILE A 141 6.66 10.82 -13.55
CA ILE A 141 6.59 12.28 -13.45
C ILE A 141 7.46 12.95 -14.51
N ARG A 142 8.73 12.53 -14.64
CA ARG A 142 9.64 13.09 -15.67
C ARG A 142 9.10 12.87 -17.08
N GLN A 143 8.55 11.70 -17.38
CA GLN A 143 7.95 11.44 -18.70
C GLN A 143 6.79 12.40 -18.98
N MET A 144 5.88 12.57 -18.02
CA MET A 144 4.71 13.48 -18.13
C MET A 144 5.08 14.97 -18.16
N LEU A 145 6.25 15.35 -17.64
CA LEU A 145 6.76 16.72 -17.76
C LEU A 145 7.40 17.00 -19.13
N THR A 146 7.73 15.95 -19.89
CA THR A 146 8.41 16.06 -21.19
C THR A 146 7.52 15.71 -22.38
N ARG A 147 6.31 15.21 -22.12
CA ARG A 147 5.29 14.83 -23.11
C ARG A 147 3.96 15.42 -22.67
N VAL A 148 3.05 15.64 -23.60
CA VAL A 148 1.71 16.15 -23.30
C VAL A 148 0.69 15.16 -23.82
N GLU A 149 0.17 14.32 -22.93
CA GLU A 149 -0.95 13.42 -23.22
C GLU A 149 -2.24 13.88 -22.49
N PRO A 150 -3.44 13.58 -23.02
CA PRO A 150 -4.71 14.04 -22.45
C PRO A 150 -4.95 13.66 -20.97
N TYR A 151 -4.30 12.60 -20.49
CA TYR A 151 -4.53 12.01 -19.17
C TYR A 151 -3.43 12.36 -18.14
N ASP A 152 -2.44 13.15 -18.53
CA ASP A 152 -1.24 13.39 -17.71
C ASP A 152 -1.54 14.26 -16.48
N SER A 153 -2.45 15.23 -16.55
CA SER A 153 -2.66 16.18 -15.45
C SER A 153 -3.17 15.52 -14.15
N PRO A 154 -4.22 14.68 -14.15
CA PRO A 154 -4.64 13.95 -12.95
C PRO A 154 -3.59 12.94 -12.46
N ALA A 155 -2.94 12.23 -13.39
CA ALA A 155 -1.92 11.24 -13.07
C ALA A 155 -0.68 11.88 -12.42
N LEU A 156 -0.22 13.01 -12.96
CA LEU A 156 0.88 13.79 -12.44
C LEU A 156 0.60 14.28 -11.02
N ARG A 157 -0.59 14.83 -10.75
CA ARG A 157 -0.99 15.27 -9.40
C ARG A 157 -0.96 14.11 -8.40
N ALA A 158 -1.56 12.99 -8.75
CA ALA A 158 -1.58 11.80 -7.91
C ALA A 158 -0.18 11.24 -7.66
N LEU A 159 0.66 11.15 -8.70
CA LEU A 159 2.05 10.70 -8.58
C LEU A 159 2.85 11.59 -7.64
N VAL A 160 2.79 12.92 -7.81
CA VAL A 160 3.51 13.87 -6.96
C VAL A 160 3.06 13.74 -5.51
N ASN A 161 1.74 13.75 -5.27
CA ASN A 161 1.18 13.61 -3.92
C ASN A 161 1.62 12.29 -3.26
N ASN A 162 1.36 11.16 -3.92
CA ASN A 162 1.65 9.84 -3.35
C ASN A 162 3.16 9.63 -3.13
N ASN A 163 4.00 10.17 -4.02
CA ASN A 163 5.46 10.09 -3.92
C ASN A 163 6.02 10.88 -2.71
N LEU A 164 5.40 12.02 -2.39
CA LEU A 164 5.75 12.81 -1.20
C LEU A 164 5.29 12.12 0.10
N LEU A 165 4.14 11.45 0.07
CA LEU A 165 3.50 10.89 1.26
C LEU A 165 3.88 9.45 1.58
N ILE A 166 4.41 8.68 0.62
CA ILE A 166 4.81 7.29 0.85
C ILE A 166 6.08 7.22 1.70
N ASP A 167 6.00 6.44 2.78
CA ASP A 167 7.06 6.30 3.77
C ASP A 167 6.91 4.98 4.55
N PHE A 168 7.64 4.84 5.65
CA PHE A 168 7.52 3.71 6.57
C PHE A 168 7.67 4.13 8.03
N GLU A 169 7.22 3.25 8.93
CA GLU A 169 7.48 3.26 10.37
C GLU A 169 8.16 1.93 10.75
N GLY A 170 9.04 1.95 11.76
CA GLY A 170 9.77 0.76 12.23
C GLY A 170 11.16 0.58 11.60
N ASP A 171 11.65 -0.65 11.54
CA ASP A 171 13.02 -0.94 11.07
C ASP A 171 13.12 -0.87 9.53
N GLN A 172 13.87 0.12 9.04
CA GLN A 172 14.16 0.34 7.63
C GLN A 172 14.89 -0.83 6.94
N ASN A 173 15.59 -1.67 7.71
CA ASN A 173 16.31 -2.84 7.22
C ASN A 173 15.52 -4.15 7.39
N ALA A 174 14.30 -4.09 7.95
CA ALA A 174 13.46 -5.26 8.07
C ALA A 174 13.17 -5.88 6.70
N VAL A 175 13.11 -7.21 6.68
CA VAL A 175 12.79 -8.03 5.52
C VAL A 175 11.67 -8.99 5.91
N ALA A 176 10.71 -9.18 5.01
CA ALA A 176 9.79 -10.31 5.11
C ALA A 176 10.55 -11.58 4.72
N SER A 177 11.03 -12.35 5.69
CA SER A 177 11.72 -13.61 5.42
C SER A 177 10.71 -14.60 4.84
N ILE A 178 10.79 -14.83 3.53
CA ILE A 178 10.04 -15.91 2.88
C ILE A 178 10.97 -17.12 2.96
N GLY A 179 10.75 -17.95 3.98
CA GLY A 179 11.48 -19.21 4.15
C GLY A 179 11.20 -20.17 3.01
#